data_AF-A0A1B9BUE7-F1
#
_entry.id   AF-A0A1B9BUE7-F1
#
_cell.length_a   1.000
_cell.length_b   1.000
_cell.length_c   1.000
_cell.angle_alpha   90.00
_cell.angle_beta   90.00
_cell.angle_gamma   90.00
#
_symmetry.space_group_name_H-M   'P 1'
#
loop_
_entity.id
_entity.type
_entity.pdbx_description
1 polymer ?
#
loop_
_entity_poly.entity_id
_entity_poly.type
_entity_poly.pdbx_seq_one_letter_code
_entity_poly.pdbx_strand_id
1 'polypeptide(L)'
;MLFGAGFFLIPGVGPILAAGPLVAIIVGALEGGVVVGGLSALGAALVNIGVPQHGVIKYEAAVKADKYVVIAHGSPEEVKQAKSLIDQAKATESAVFHTS
;
A
#
# COMPACT_ATOMS: atom_id res chain seq x y z
N MET A 1 -19.05 -24.51 9.32
CA MET A 1 -17.93 -25.38 9.67
C MET A 1 -16.70 -24.51 9.84
N LEU A 2 -16.12 -24.45 11.04
CA LEU A 2 -14.81 -23.85 11.22
C LEU A 2 -13.92 -24.82 11.99
N PHE A 3 -13.54 -25.88 11.29
CA PHE A 3 -12.53 -26.81 11.75
C PHE A 3 -11.22 -26.42 11.07
N GLY A 4 -10.42 -25.64 11.78
CA GLY A 4 -9.07 -25.27 11.39
C GLY A 4 -8.30 -24.96 12.66
N ALA A 5 -7.15 -25.62 12.83
CA ALA A 5 -6.17 -25.29 13.84
C ALA A 5 -4.92 -24.77 13.12
N GLY A 6 -4.29 -23.75 13.69
CA GLY A 6 -3.07 -23.14 13.19
C GLY A 6 -2.03 -23.06 14.28
N PHE A 7 -0.78 -23.30 13.91
CA PHE A 7 0.39 -23.08 14.74
C PHE A 7 1.11 -21.83 14.25
N PHE A 8 1.34 -20.88 15.13
CA PHE A 8 1.91 -19.57 14.81
C PHE A 8 3.14 -19.32 15.65
N LEU A 9 4.21 -18.82 15.04
CA LEU A 9 5.40 -18.36 15.75
C LEU A 9 5.40 -16.83 15.76
N ILE A 10 5.13 -16.23 16.92
CA ILE A 10 5.11 -14.78 17.09
C ILE A 10 6.45 -14.34 17.71
N PRO A 11 7.25 -13.49 17.05
CA PRO A 11 8.48 -12.97 17.61
C PRO A 11 8.26 -12.29 18.97
N GLY A 12 9.08 -12.62 19.97
CA GLY A 12 8.98 -12.07 21.34
C GLY A 12 7.90 -12.69 22.24
N VAL A 13 6.88 -13.35 21.68
CA VAL A 13 5.81 -14.03 22.42
C VAL A 13 6.00 -15.55 22.44
N GLY A 14 6.54 -16.13 21.34
CA GLY A 14 6.80 -17.56 21.21
C GLY A 14 5.72 -18.32 20.41
N PRO A 15 5.76 -19.67 20.43
CA PRO A 15 4.81 -20.51 19.72
C PRO A 15 3.40 -20.45 20.31
N ILE A 16 2.40 -20.29 19.44
CA ILE A 16 0.97 -20.19 19.79
C ILE A 16 0.18 -21.21 18.96
N LEU A 17 -0.71 -21.94 19.62
CA LEU A 17 -1.74 -22.78 18.97
C LEU A 17 -3.07 -22.04 19.01
N ALA A 18 -3.70 -21.88 17.86
CA ALA A 18 -5.04 -21.31 17.74
C ALA A 18 -5.95 -22.28 16.99
N ALA A 19 -7.23 -22.29 17.34
CA ALA A 19 -8.23 -23.09 16.65
C ALA A 19 -9.53 -22.30 16.48
N GLY A 20 -10.30 -22.65 15.46
CA GLY A 20 -11.59 -22.01 15.20
C GLY A 20 -11.45 -20.54 14.78
N PRO A 21 -12.39 -19.64 15.18
CA PRO A 21 -12.46 -18.26 14.65
C PRO A 21 -11.20 -17.43 14.91
N LEU A 22 -10.44 -17.78 15.94
CA LEU A 22 -9.21 -17.11 16.31
C LEU A 22 -8.12 -17.23 15.23
N VAL A 23 -8.08 -18.36 14.50
CA VAL A 23 -7.12 -18.55 13.40
C VAL A 23 -7.33 -17.49 12.32
N ALA A 24 -8.58 -17.21 11.95
CA ALA A 24 -8.91 -16.21 10.93
C ALA A 24 -8.54 -14.78 11.37
N ILE A 25 -8.72 -14.46 12.66
CA ILE A 25 -8.32 -13.16 13.21
C ILE A 25 -6.80 -12.99 13.16
N ILE A 26 -6.04 -14.01 13.57
CA ILE A 26 -4.57 -13.97 13.58
C ILE A 26 -4.03 -13.86 12.14
N VAL A 27 -4.53 -14.71 11.23
CA VAL A 27 -4.14 -14.65 9.82
C VAL A 27 -4.52 -13.30 9.21
N GLY A 28 -5.73 -12.79 9.45
CA GLY A 28 -6.15 -11.48 8.97
C GLY A 28 -5.27 -10.33 9.49
N ALA A 29 -4.82 -10.41 10.74
CA ALA A 29 -3.86 -9.46 11.29
C ALA A 29 -2.48 -9.54 10.59
N LEU A 30 -1.99 -10.76 10.33
CA LEU A 30 -0.70 -11.02 9.70
C LEU A 30 -0.67 -10.69 8.20
N GLU A 31 -1.75 -10.94 7.46
CA GLU A 31 -1.85 -10.71 6.02
C GLU A 31 -2.06 -9.22 5.64
N GLY A 32 -2.09 -8.31 6.62
CA GLY A 32 -2.16 -6.86 6.39
C GLY A 32 -3.12 -6.10 7.31
N GLY A 33 -3.68 -6.75 8.31
CA GLY A 33 -4.64 -6.18 9.26
C GLY A 33 -4.01 -5.52 10.48
N VAL A 34 -3.02 -4.65 10.30
CA VAL A 34 -2.77 -3.57 11.26
C VAL A 34 -2.67 -2.27 10.48
N VAL A 35 -3.84 -1.79 10.10
CA VAL A 35 -4.05 -0.42 9.68
C VAL A 35 -4.01 0.44 10.96
N VAL A 36 -2.83 0.81 11.45
CA VAL A 36 -2.77 1.89 12.44
C VAL A 36 -3.13 3.19 11.71
N GLY A 37 -4.37 3.66 11.85
CA GLY A 37 -4.79 4.98 11.37
C GLY A 37 -5.40 5.06 9.96
N GLY A 38 -6.04 4.02 9.45
CA GLY A 38 -6.79 4.05 8.18
C GLY A 38 -5.98 3.83 6.89
N LEU A 39 -4.64 3.73 6.95
CA LEU A 39 -3.78 3.47 5.80
C LEU A 39 -3.24 2.02 5.79
N SER A 40 -3.25 1.38 4.61
CA SER A 40 -2.58 0.08 4.42
C SER A 40 -1.05 0.24 4.46
N ALA A 41 -0.30 -0.87 4.53
CA ALA A 41 1.16 -0.83 4.41
C ALA A 41 1.65 -0.16 3.11
N LEU A 42 0.96 -0.44 1.99
CA LEU A 42 1.23 0.21 0.71
C LEU A 42 0.87 1.70 0.77
N GLY A 43 -0.27 2.03 1.38
CA GLY A 43 -0.69 3.42 1.55
C GLY A 43 0.28 4.24 2.41
N ALA A 44 0.77 3.67 3.50
CA ALA A 44 1.79 4.28 4.35
C ALA A 44 3.12 4.48 3.59
N ALA A 45 3.54 3.51 2.78
CA ALA A 45 4.72 3.63 1.94
C ALA A 45 4.59 4.76 0.91
N LEU A 46 3.42 4.89 0.28
CA LEU A 46 3.13 5.98 -0.67
C LEU A 46 3.20 7.35 0.02
N VAL A 47 2.65 7.50 1.23
CA VAL A 47 2.77 8.75 2.01
C VAL A 47 4.23 9.09 2.29
N ASN A 48 5.02 8.09 2.69
CA ASN A 48 6.43 8.28 3.04
C ASN A 48 7.26 8.80 1.84
N ILE A 49 6.94 8.37 0.62
CA ILE A 49 7.62 8.83 -0.59
C ILE A 49 7.01 10.12 -1.18
N GLY A 50 6.15 10.84 -0.44
CA GLY A 50 5.65 12.16 -0.83
C GLY A 50 4.30 12.18 -1.53
N VAL A 51 3.58 11.04 -1.60
CA VAL A 51 2.20 11.02 -2.13
C VAL A 51 1.24 11.56 -1.06
N PRO A 52 0.42 12.58 -1.36
CA PRO A 52 -0.44 13.16 -0.34
C PRO A 52 -1.58 12.21 0.06
N GLN A 53 -1.92 12.19 1.35
CA GLN A 53 -2.87 11.24 1.94
C GLN A 53 -4.24 11.18 1.25
N HIS A 54 -4.72 12.29 0.68
CA HIS A 54 -5.99 12.34 -0.05
C HIS A 54 -5.97 11.53 -1.36
N GLY A 55 -4.80 11.31 -1.95
CA GLY A 55 -4.61 10.54 -3.19
C GLY A 55 -4.26 9.08 -2.98
N VAL A 56 -3.79 8.70 -1.78
CA VAL A 56 -3.26 7.37 -1.48
C VAL A 56 -4.26 6.25 -1.75
N ILE A 57 -5.53 6.42 -1.35
CA ILE A 57 -6.59 5.44 -1.57
C ILE A 57 -6.78 5.15 -3.07
N LYS A 58 -6.65 6.16 -3.92
CA LYS A 58 -6.79 6.03 -5.37
C LYS A 58 -5.64 5.24 -5.99
N TYR A 59 -4.40 5.52 -5.59
CA TYR A 59 -3.22 4.80 -6.08
C TYR A 59 -3.19 3.35 -5.58
N GLU A 60 -3.57 3.12 -4.33
CA GLU A 60 -3.70 1.77 -3.79
C GLU A 60 -4.75 0.96 -4.54
N ALA A 61 -5.91 1.56 -4.84
CA ALA A 61 -6.95 0.93 -5.66
C ALA A 61 -6.46 0.65 -7.10
N ALA A 62 -5.67 1.55 -7.68
CA ALA A 62 -5.08 1.34 -9.00
C ALA A 62 -4.11 0.15 -9.02
N VAL A 63 -3.20 0.06 -8.03
CA VAL A 63 -2.26 -1.07 -7.91
C VAL A 63 -3.01 -2.39 -7.68
N LYS A 64 -4.03 -2.39 -6.83
CA LYS A 64 -4.90 -3.56 -6.61
C LYS A 64 -5.69 -3.96 -7.86
N ALA A 65 -5.93 -3.03 -8.78
CA ALA A 65 -6.58 -3.25 -10.07
C ALA A 65 -5.58 -3.56 -11.21
N ASP A 66 -4.39 -4.07 -10.86
CA ASP A 66 -3.33 -4.46 -11.82
C ASP A 66 -2.79 -3.30 -12.66
N LYS A 67 -2.92 -2.06 -12.16
CA LYS A 67 -2.34 -0.87 -12.80
C LYS A 67 -0.99 -0.52 -12.21
N TYR A 68 -0.17 0.14 -13.01
CA TYR A 68 1.13 0.63 -12.61
C TYR A 68 1.06 2.10 -12.17
N VAL A 69 1.78 2.42 -11.10
CA VAL A 69 1.95 3.80 -10.60
C VAL A 69 3.42 4.18 -10.79
N VAL A 70 3.67 5.28 -11.48
CA VAL A 70 5.02 5.82 -11.72
C VAL A 70 5.15 7.15 -10.98
N ILE A 71 6.18 7.28 -10.16
CA ILE A 71 6.46 8.48 -9.37
C ILE A 71 7.85 8.99 -9.78
N ALA A 72 7.93 10.26 -10.18
CA ALA A 72 9.17 10.92 -10.54
C ALA A 72 9.41 12.12 -9.61
N HIS A 73 10.59 12.17 -9.00
CA HIS A 73 11.05 13.29 -8.18
C HIS A 73 12.30 13.91 -8.81
N GLY A 74 12.38 15.23 -8.79
CA GLY A 74 13.50 15.97 -9.37
C GLY A 74 13.27 17.47 -9.28
N SER A 75 14.13 18.23 -9.96
CA SER A 75 13.97 19.68 -10.11
C SER A 75 12.68 20.02 -10.87
N PRO A 76 12.20 21.27 -10.81
CA PRO A 76 11.03 21.71 -11.57
C PRO A 76 11.17 21.46 -13.08
N GLU A 77 12.38 21.59 -13.63
CA GLU A 77 12.65 21.29 -15.04
C GLU A 77 12.55 19.80 -15.35
N GLU A 78 13.09 18.94 -14.47
CA GLU A 78 13.04 17.49 -14.60
C GLU A 78 11.62 16.95 -14.48
N VAL A 79 10.84 17.46 -13.51
CA VAL A 79 9.41 17.10 -13.35
C VAL A 79 8.61 17.50 -14.58
N LYS A 80 8.90 18.65 -15.19
CA LYS A 80 8.24 19.10 -16.42
C LYS A 80 8.57 18.20 -17.60
N GLN A 81 9.83 17.77 -17.73
CA GLN A 81 10.22 16.79 -18.76
C GLN A 81 9.57 15.43 -18.53
N ALA A 82 9.60 14.91 -17.30
CA ALA A 82 8.97 13.64 -16.93
C ALA A 82 7.47 13.66 -17.25
N LYS A 83 6.77 14.76 -16.92
CA LYS A 83 5.36 14.94 -17.27
C LYS A 83 5.12 14.84 -18.77
N SER A 84 5.95 15.50 -19.58
CA SER A 84 5.84 15.46 -21.05
C SER A 84 6.01 14.04 -21.61
N LEU A 85 6.94 13.26 -21.06
CA LEU A 85 7.17 11.86 -21.46
C LEU A 85 6.01 10.94 -21.04
N ILE A 86 5.49 11.11 -19.82
CA ILE A 86 4.37 10.32 -19.30
C ILE A 86 3.08 10.60 -20.08
N ASP A 87 2.86 11.85 -20.49
CA ASP A 87 1.70 12.24 -21.31
C ASP A 87 1.75 11.60 -22.70
N GLN A 88 2.94 11.59 -23.33
CA GLN A 88 3.18 10.89 -24.59
C GLN A 88 2.96 9.37 -24.48
N ALA A 89 3.25 8.78 -23.32
CA ALA A 89 2.99 7.37 -23.04
C ALA A 89 1.50 7.03 -22.84
N LYS A 90 0.58 8.00 -23.01
CA LYS A 90 -0.87 7.86 -22.82
C LYS A 90 -1.25 7.32 -21.44
N ALA A 91 -0.60 7.84 -20.40
CA ALA A 91 -0.98 7.52 -19.03
C ALA A 91 -2.48 7.79 -18.82
N THR A 92 -3.18 6.84 -18.18
CA THR A 92 -4.61 6.97 -17.87
C THR A 92 -4.90 8.17 -16.97
N GLU A 93 -3.93 8.57 -16.13
CA GLU A 93 -3.97 9.79 -15.33
C GLU A 93 -2.55 10.27 -15.03
N SER A 94 -2.35 11.59 -14.99
CA SER A 94 -1.10 12.23 -14.58
C SER A 94 -1.38 13.39 -13.62
N ALA A 95 -0.64 13.45 -12.51
CA ALA A 95 -0.74 14.52 -11.51
C ALA A 95 0.65 14.95 -11.07
N VAL A 96 0.82 16.25 -10.80
CA VAL A 96 2.07 16.81 -10.27
C VAL A 96 1.80 17.33 -8.87
N PHE A 97 2.56 16.84 -7.91
CA PHE A 97 2.47 17.27 -6.51
C PHE A 97 3.74 18.01 -6.13
N HIS A 98 3.59 19.17 -5.48
CA HIS A 98 4.69 19.85 -4.81
C HIS A 98 4.76 19.31 -3.38
N THR A 99 5.90 18.71 -3.02
CA THR A 99 6.22 18.53 -1.60
C THR A 99 6.63 19.90 -1.07
N SER A 100 5.94 20.39 -0.03
CA SER A 100 6.40 21.56 0.75
C SER A 100 7.50 21.15 1.71
#